data_AF-A0A6P0Z2V9-F1
#
_entry.id   AF-A0A6P0Z2V9-F1
#
_cell.length_a   1.000
_cell.length_b   1.000
_cell.length_c   1.000
_cell.angle_alpha   90.00
_cell.angle_beta   90.00
_cell.angle_gamma   90.00
#
_symmetry.space_group_name_H-M   'P 1'
#
loop_
_entity.id
_entity.type
_entity.pdbx_description
1 polymer ?
#
loop_
_entity_poly.entity_id
_entity_poly.type
_entity_poly.pdbx_seq_one_letter_code
_entity_poly.pdbx_strand_id
1 'polypeptide(L)'
;MQDVLENTMVKTSIKIVSSVLIVVAIALVGLKLNTMIHASPFQPTIPTTTSSTLNILVILAAFVLIAHSIEGIWAGAIAYRRGDSALKTGIYTFFTGFVGLTETMKSD
;
A
#
# COMPACT_ATOMS: atom_id res chain seq x y z
N MET A 1 13.71 11.25 27.06
CA MET A 1 14.06 11.94 25.80
C MET A 1 14.55 10.97 24.73
N GLN A 2 15.43 10.01 25.06
CA GLN A 2 15.85 8.95 24.14
C GLN A 2 14.69 8.10 23.61
N ASP A 3 13.75 7.67 24.47
CA ASP A 3 12.59 6.85 24.05
C ASP A 3 11.67 7.54 23.03
N VAL A 4 11.55 8.87 23.13
CA VAL A 4 10.74 9.68 22.19
C VAL A 4 11.42 9.76 20.83
N LEU A 5 12.75 9.91 20.81
CA LEU A 5 13.53 9.93 19.58
C LEU A 5 13.51 8.57 18.88
N GLU A 6 13.65 7.48 19.64
CA GLU A 6 13.61 6.12 19.10
C GLU A 6 12.24 5.82 18.48
N ASN A 7 11.14 6.15 19.17
CA ASN A 7 9.78 5.94 18.65
C ASN A 7 9.53 6.73 17.34
N THR A 8 10.04 7.95 17.26
CA THR A 8 9.90 8.82 16.08
C THR A 8 10.70 8.27 14.89
N MET A 9 11.91 7.79 15.14
CA MET A 9 12.74 7.15 14.12
C MET A 9 12.08 5.87 13.59
N VAL A 10 11.58 5.00 14.48
CA VAL A 10 10.91 3.75 14.09
C VAL A 10 9.69 4.03 13.19
N LYS A 11 8.81 4.96 13.59
CA LYS A 11 7.65 5.35 12.76
C LYS A 11 8.07 5.89 11.40
N THR A 12 9.10 6.72 11.37
CA THR A 12 9.62 7.30 10.12
C THR A 12 10.14 6.19 9.20
N SER A 13 10.92 5.24 9.74
CA SER A 13 11.41 4.09 8.97
C SER A 13 10.28 3.23 8.44
N ILE A 14 9.26 2.93 9.26
CA ILE A 14 8.09 2.14 8.82
C ILE A 14 7.37 2.85 7.67
N LYS A 15 7.14 4.15 7.77
CA LYS A 15 6.48 4.94 6.71
C LYS A 15 7.23 4.88 5.39
N ILE A 16 8.57 5.01 5.44
CA ILE A 16 9.41 4.95 4.24
C ILE A 16 9.34 3.55 3.62
N VAL A 17 9.56 2.50 4.42
CA VAL A 17 9.54 1.11 3.94
C VAL A 17 8.16 0.75 3.38
N SER A 18 7.09 1.10 4.11
CA SER A 18 5.71 0.92 3.67
C SER A 18 5.46 1.58 2.32
N SER A 19 5.87 2.85 2.16
CA SER A 19 5.65 3.58 0.91
C SER A 19 6.35 2.90 -0.27
N VAL A 20 7.59 2.43 -0.07
CA VAL A 20 8.35 1.69 -1.09
C VAL A 20 7.66 0.37 -1.43
N LEU A 21 7.23 -0.40 -0.43
CA LEU A 21 6.54 -1.67 -0.64
C LEU A 21 5.21 -1.50 -1.37
N ILE A 22 4.47 -0.41 -1.12
CA ILE A 22 3.23 -0.12 -1.84
C ILE A 22 3.49 0.20 -3.31
N VAL A 23 4.53 0.98 -3.61
CA VAL A 23 4.92 1.23 -5.01
C VAL A 23 5.28 -0.08 -5.72
N VAL A 24 6.04 -0.96 -5.07
CA VAL A 24 6.39 -2.28 -5.60
C VAL A 24 5.14 -3.15 -5.80
N ALA A 25 4.20 -3.14 -4.85
CA ALA A 25 2.96 -3.89 -4.94
C ALA A 25 2.08 -3.41 -6.10
N ILE A 26 1.94 -2.09 -6.29
CA ILE A 26 1.23 -1.51 -7.45
C ILE A 26 1.89 -1.96 -8.75
N ALA A 27 3.21 -1.90 -8.84
CA ALA A 27 3.94 -2.33 -10.03
C ALA A 27 3.76 -3.83 -10.32
N LEU A 28 3.83 -4.69 -9.30
CA LEU A 28 3.63 -6.13 -9.44
C LEU A 28 2.23 -6.47 -9.95
N VAL A 29 1.20 -5.90 -9.30
CA VAL A 29 -0.20 -6.14 -9.68
C VAL A 29 -0.50 -5.54 -11.05
N GLY A 30 0.01 -4.33 -11.34
CA GLY A 30 -0.12 -3.68 -12.64
C GLY A 30 0.52 -4.48 -13.77
N LEU A 31 1.72 -5.04 -13.54
CA LEU A 31 2.37 -5.92 -14.50
C LEU A 31 1.55 -7.19 -14.76
N LYS A 32 1.03 -7.83 -13.71
CA LYS A 32 0.16 -9.01 -13.86
C LYS A 32 -1.09 -8.68 -14.65
N LEU A 33 -1.78 -7.60 -14.31
CA LEU A 33 -2.98 -7.16 -15.04
C LEU A 33 -2.66 -6.86 -16.52
N ASN A 34 -1.56 -6.17 -16.79
CA ASN A 34 -1.12 -5.88 -18.15
C ASN A 34 -0.88 -7.16 -18.96
N THR A 35 -0.22 -8.16 -18.37
CA THR A 35 -0.02 -9.47 -19.03
C THR A 35 -1.33 -10.19 -19.29
N MET A 36 -2.32 -10.10 -18.39
CA MET A 36 -3.62 -10.73 -18.57
C MET A 36 -4.45 -10.05 -19.68
N ILE A 37 -4.38 -8.72 -19.78
CA ILE A 37 -5.11 -7.94 -20.79
C ILE A 37 -4.52 -8.16 -22.19
N HIS A 38 -3.19 -8.27 -22.30
CA HIS A 38 -2.49 -8.39 -23.59
C HIS A 38 -2.12 -9.83 -23.94
N ALA A 39 -2.58 -10.81 -23.18
CA ALA A 39 -2.42 -12.22 -23.53
C ALA A 39 -3.21 -12.53 -24.81
N SER A 40 -2.52 -12.52 -25.95
CA SER A 40 -3.05 -13.00 -27.21
C SER A 40 -3.19 -14.53 -27.17
N PRO A 41 -4.27 -15.13 -27.71
CA PRO A 41 -4.41 -16.59 -27.83
C PRO A 41 -3.32 -17.24 -28.71
N PHE A 42 -2.53 -16.42 -29.43
CA PHE A 42 -1.49 -16.86 -30.35
C PHE A 42 -0.06 -16.46 -29.95
N GLN A 43 0.12 -15.75 -28.83
CA GLN A 43 1.48 -15.52 -28.32
C GLN A 43 1.92 -16.74 -27.50
N PRO A 44 3.18 -17.19 -27.65
CA PRO A 44 3.74 -18.14 -26.71
C PRO A 44 3.60 -17.49 -25.34
N THR A 45 2.79 -18.14 -24.51
CA THR A 45 2.62 -17.84 -23.11
C THR A 45 3.99 -17.50 -22.57
N ILE A 46 4.16 -16.26 -22.05
CA ILE A 46 5.23 -16.00 -21.09
C ILE A 46 5.21 -17.22 -20.18
N PRO A 47 6.31 -17.98 -20.06
CA PRO A 47 6.26 -19.32 -19.50
C PRO A 47 5.42 -19.28 -18.23
N THR A 48 4.29 -19.98 -18.23
CA THR A 48 3.41 -20.13 -17.07
C THR A 48 4.12 -20.86 -15.92
N THR A 49 5.37 -21.25 -16.15
CA THR A 49 6.41 -21.61 -15.19
C THR A 49 7.04 -20.40 -14.49
N THR A 50 6.43 -19.21 -14.51
CA THR A 50 6.82 -18.12 -13.60
C THR A 50 6.49 -18.61 -12.19
N SER A 51 7.52 -19.20 -11.58
CA SER A 51 7.63 -19.86 -10.27
C SER A 51 6.46 -19.58 -9.33
N SER A 52 5.89 -20.61 -8.69
CA SER A 52 4.82 -20.52 -7.68
C SER A 52 4.97 -19.30 -6.73
N THR A 53 6.23 -18.97 -6.38
CA THR A 53 6.62 -17.77 -5.65
C THR A 53 6.11 -16.45 -6.23
N LEU A 54 6.20 -16.18 -7.54
CA LEU A 54 5.77 -14.92 -8.14
C LEU A 54 4.25 -14.75 -8.05
N ASN A 55 3.47 -15.82 -8.29
CA ASN A 55 2.03 -15.78 -8.11
C ASN A 55 1.65 -15.54 -6.65
N ILE A 56 2.36 -16.17 -5.69
CA ILE A 56 2.19 -15.90 -4.26
C ILE A 56 2.49 -14.42 -3.94
N LEU A 57 3.59 -13.87 -4.48
CA LEU A 57 3.95 -12.46 -4.27
C LEU A 57 2.90 -11.50 -4.85
N VAL A 58 2.32 -11.81 -6.02
CA VAL A 58 1.23 -11.01 -6.60
C VAL A 58 -0.02 -11.07 -5.73
N ILE A 59 -0.37 -12.25 -5.20
CA ILE A 59 -1.52 -12.40 -4.29
C ILE A 59 -1.28 -11.59 -3.00
N LEU A 60 -0.09 -11.70 -2.40
CA LEU A 60 0.27 -10.91 -1.22
C LEU A 60 0.25 -9.41 -1.51
N ALA A 61 0.80 -8.97 -2.65
CA ALA A 61 0.75 -7.59 -3.09
C ALA A 61 -0.71 -7.09 -3.21
N ALA A 62 -1.61 -7.89 -3.78
CA ALA A 62 -3.02 -7.54 -3.87
C ALA A 62 -3.68 -7.39 -2.49
N PHE A 63 -3.42 -8.31 -1.56
CA PHE A 63 -3.92 -8.20 -0.18
C PHE A 63 -3.40 -6.94 0.52
N VAL A 64 -2.12 -6.63 0.37
CA VAL A 64 -1.51 -5.41 0.94
C VAL A 64 -2.16 -4.15 0.36
N LEU A 65 -2.35 -4.07 -0.95
CA LEU A 65 -3.01 -2.92 -1.58
C LEU A 65 -4.46 -2.76 -1.12
N ILE A 66 -5.20 -3.85 -0.95
CA ILE A 66 -6.58 -3.81 -0.44
C ILE A 66 -6.60 -3.31 1.00
N ALA A 67 -5.74 -3.86 1.87
CA ALA A 67 -5.66 -3.44 3.27
C ALA A 67 -5.34 -1.94 3.39
N HIS A 68 -4.31 -1.47 2.69
CA HIS A 68 -3.92 -0.07 2.68
C HIS A 68 -5.00 0.85 2.08
N SER A 69 -5.78 0.36 1.10
CA SER A 69 -6.92 1.10 0.56
C SER A 69 -8.00 1.30 1.61
N ILE A 70 -8.32 0.26 2.39
CA ILE A 70 -9.31 0.34 3.48
C ILE A 70 -8.84 1.34 4.54
N GLU A 71 -7.57 1.27 4.95
CA GLU A 71 -6.98 2.20 5.92
C GLU A 71 -7.01 3.65 5.40
N GLY A 72 -6.64 3.86 4.13
CA GLY A 72 -6.71 5.18 3.48
C GLY A 72 -8.13 5.75 3.43
N ILE A 73 -9.13 4.92 3.09
CA ILE A 73 -10.54 5.32 3.08
C ILE A 73 -11.01 5.71 4.48
N TRP A 74 -10.67 4.90 5.50
CA TRP A 74 -11.02 5.19 6.89
C TRP A 74 -10.36 6.47 7.40
N ALA A 75 -9.07 6.69 7.14
CA ALA A 75 -8.39 7.91 7.53
C ALA A 75 -8.98 9.14 6.83
N GLY A 76 -9.30 9.03 5.54
CA GLY A 76 -9.97 10.10 4.80
C GLY A 76 -11.36 10.43 5.38
N ALA A 77 -12.13 9.41 5.78
CA ALA A 77 -13.42 9.60 6.42
C ALA A 77 -13.31 10.27 7.80
N ILE A 78 -12.29 9.91 8.60
CA ILE A 78 -12.00 10.55 9.89
C ILE A 78 -11.62 12.03 9.67
N ALA A 79 -10.69 12.30 8.75
CA ALA A 79 -10.25 13.66 8.41
C ALA A 79 -11.41 14.53 7.92
N TYR A 80 -12.27 14.00 7.04
CA TYR A 80 -13.47 14.70 6.57
C TYR A 80 -14.37 15.16 7.72
N ARG A 81 -14.61 14.27 8.71
CA ARG A 81 -15.44 14.58 9.88
C ARG A 81 -14.83 15.65 10.79
N ARG A 82 -13.52 15.85 10.72
CA ARG A 82 -12.78 16.87 11.48
C ARG A 82 -12.58 18.18 10.72
N GLY A 83 -13.04 18.27 9.47
CA GLY A 83 -12.86 19.45 8.62
C GLY A 83 -11.49 19.53 7.93
N ASP A 84 -10.69 18.45 8.00
CA ASP A 84 -9.41 18.35 7.33
C ASP A 84 -9.55 17.87 5.86
N SER A 85 -8.46 17.96 5.09
CA SER A 85 -8.42 17.44 3.72
C SER A 85 -8.47 15.91 3.68
N ALA A 86 -9.66 15.36 3.48
CA ALA A 86 -9.91 13.93 3.37
C ALA A 86 -9.00 13.22 2.34
N LEU A 87 -8.84 13.82 1.16
CA LEU A 87 -8.03 13.24 0.08
C LEU A 87 -6.55 13.17 0.47
N LYS A 88 -6.00 14.27 1.02
CA LYS A 88 -4.59 14.33 1.42
C LYS A 88 -4.29 13.29 2.50
N THR A 89 -5.15 13.22 3.53
CA THR A 89 -4.99 12.28 4.64
C THR A 89 -5.18 10.83 4.21
N GLY A 90 -6.14 10.57 3.32
CA GLY A 90 -6.38 9.23 2.77
C GLY A 90 -5.22 8.72 1.93
N ILE A 91 -4.69 9.54 1.01
CA ILE A 91 -3.51 9.19 0.20
C ILE A 91 -2.30 8.95 1.09
N TYR A 92 -2.06 9.86 2.05
CA TYR A 92 -0.97 9.70 3.00
C TYR A 92 -1.05 8.37 3.76
N THR A 93 -2.24 8.03 4.27
CA THR A 93 -2.47 6.79 5.01
C THR A 93 -2.36 5.56 4.11
N PHE A 94 -2.83 5.64 2.86
CA PHE A 94 -2.65 4.54 1.90
C PHE A 94 -1.17 4.16 1.74
N PHE A 95 -0.25 5.12 1.67
CA PHE A 95 1.18 4.81 1.54
C PHE A 95 1.85 4.41 2.85
N THR A 96 1.38 4.95 3.98
CA THR A 96 2.02 4.75 5.29
C THR A 96 1.36 3.66 6.15
N GLY A 97 0.25 3.11 5.67
CA GLY A 97 -0.52 2.05 6.30
C GLY A 97 -1.06 2.42 7.68
N PHE A 98 -1.17 1.41 8.54
CA PHE A 98 -1.65 1.54 9.92
C PHE A 98 -0.99 2.67 10.71
N VAL A 99 0.31 2.95 10.50
CA VAL A 99 0.99 4.07 11.19
C VAL A 99 0.32 5.41 10.85
N GLY A 100 0.06 5.68 9.56
CA GLY A 100 -0.64 6.89 9.13
C GLY A 100 -2.07 6.97 9.65
N LEU A 101 -2.75 5.81 9.75
CA LEU A 101 -4.09 5.73 10.34
C LEU A 101 -4.07 6.11 11.83
N THR A 102 -3.11 5.59 12.60
CA THR A 102 -2.99 5.93 14.03
C THR A 102 -2.61 7.39 14.27
N GLU A 103 -1.80 7.98 13.40
CA GLU A 103 -1.49 9.41 13.43
C GLU A 103 -2.73 10.25 13.15
N THR A 104 -3.52 9.84 12.14
CA THR A 104 -4.81 10.48 11.83
C THR A 104 -5.76 10.39 13.02
N MET A 105 -5.83 9.25 13.72
CA MET A 105 -6.72 9.13 14.88
C MET A 105 -6.28 10.01 16.06
N LYS A 106 -4.97 10.19 16.27
CA LYS A 106 -4.39 10.93 17.40
C LYS A 106 -4.36 12.45 17.25
N SER A 107 -4.70 13.01 16.09
CA SER A 107 -4.60 14.45 15.83
C SER A 107 -5.71 15.29 16.51
N ASP A 108 -6.10 14.95 17.75
CA ASP A 108 -6.95 15.77 18.63
C ASP A 108 -6.10 16.43 19.72
#